data_AF-A0AAV5B036-F1
#
_entry.id   AF-A0AAV5B036-F1
#
_cell.length_a   1.000
_cell.length_b   1.000
_cell.length_c   1.000
_cell.angle_alpha   90.00
_cell.angle_beta   90.00
_cell.angle_gamma   90.00
#
_symmetry.space_group_name_H-M   'P 1'
#
loop_
_entity.id
_entity.type
_entity.pdbx_description
1 polymer ?
#
loop_
_entity_poly.entity_id
_entity_poly.type
_entity_poly.pdbx_seq_one_letter_code
_entity_poly.pdbx_strand_id
1 'polypeptide(L)'
;MAKKDTTRLKAEQYYIENIQATQSEVAELFSVRPATIGEWAKKYDWEEKRLNFHASPTIIKQKLQAETIRIMNGEGATFSADAVAKLMAALDRLDKQADPITVYKILTELDYFISQIDPEFARQCTKFHKQFLQHKISNEQ
;
A
#
# COMPACT_ATOMS: atom_id res chain seq x y z
N MET A 1 12.53 23.69 -16.80
CA MET A 1 11.62 23.48 -15.65
C MET A 1 11.64 22.05 -15.10
N ALA A 2 12.19 21.04 -15.79
CA ALA A 2 12.15 19.63 -15.36
C ALA A 2 12.97 19.24 -14.10
N LYS A 3 14.11 19.90 -13.82
CA LYS A 3 15.00 19.50 -12.69
C LYS A 3 14.38 19.67 -11.29
N LYS A 4 13.57 20.72 -11.09
CA LYS A 4 12.97 21.01 -9.76
C LYS A 4 11.89 20.00 -9.38
N ASP A 5 11.09 19.53 -10.35
CA ASP A 5 10.10 18.48 -10.10
C ASP A 5 10.77 17.13 -9.79
N THR A 6 11.87 16.81 -10.46
CA THR A 6 12.62 15.58 -10.16
C THR A 6 13.24 15.61 -8.76
N THR A 7 13.79 16.75 -8.33
CA THR A 7 14.31 16.89 -6.95
C THR A 7 13.21 16.78 -5.91
N ARG A 8 12.03 17.38 -6.16
CA ARG A 8 10.87 17.23 -5.27
C ARG A 8 10.48 15.77 -5.11
N LEU A 9 10.30 15.05 -6.22
CA LEU A 9 9.87 13.64 -6.19
C LEU A 9 10.87 12.74 -5.45
N LYS A 10 12.17 12.96 -5.64
CA LYS A 10 13.21 12.21 -4.92
C LYS A 10 13.24 12.54 -3.43
N ALA A 11 13.06 13.81 -3.06
CA ALA A 11 12.99 14.23 -1.66
C ALA A 11 11.72 13.69 -0.97
N GLU A 12 10.58 13.71 -1.67
CA GLU A 12 9.32 13.13 -1.23
C GLU A 12 9.47 11.63 -0.96
N GLN A 13 10.01 10.89 -1.93
CA GLN A 13 10.23 9.46 -1.80
C GLN A 13 11.17 9.13 -0.63
N TYR A 14 12.29 9.84 -0.51
CA TYR A 14 13.23 9.64 0.59
C TYR A 14 12.59 9.92 1.96
N TYR A 15 11.82 11.00 2.09
CA TYR A 15 11.11 11.33 3.34
C TYR A 15 10.05 10.27 3.71
N ILE A 16 9.32 9.78 2.71
CA ILE A 16 8.29 8.74 2.86
C ILE A 16 8.89 7.39 3.23
N GLU A 17 10.05 7.02 2.66
CA GLU A 17 10.70 5.73 2.91
C GLU A 17 11.45 5.66 4.25
N ASN A 18 11.85 6.80 4.80
CA ASN A 18 12.66 6.87 6.02
C ASN A 18 11.87 7.48 7.17
N ILE A 19 11.23 6.66 8.01
CA ILE A 19 10.32 7.11 9.10
C ILE A 19 10.95 8.00 10.18
N GLN A 20 12.28 7.99 10.31
CA GLN A 20 13.01 8.83 11.28
C GLN A 20 13.56 10.11 10.66
N ALA A 21 13.58 10.23 9.33
CA ALA A 21 14.12 11.39 8.65
C ALA A 21 13.31 12.65 8.99
N THR A 22 13.99 13.73 9.33
CA THR A 22 13.39 15.04 9.54
C THR A 22 13.37 15.84 8.25
N GLN A 23 12.44 16.78 8.12
CA GLN A 23 12.40 17.67 6.96
C GLN A 23 13.68 18.50 6.81
N SER A 24 14.38 18.78 7.91
CA SER A 24 15.67 19.47 7.92
C SER A 24 16.79 18.62 7.31
N GLU A 25 16.87 17.33 7.67
CA GLU A 25 17.85 16.40 7.08
C GLU A 25 17.60 16.20 5.58
N VAL A 26 16.33 16.12 5.16
CA VAL A 26 15.96 16.04 3.75
C VAL A 26 16.34 17.34 3.01
N ALA A 27 16.18 18.49 3.64
CA ALA A 27 16.58 19.78 3.07
C ALA A 27 18.10 19.83 2.80
N GLU A 28 18.91 19.37 3.75
CA GLU A 28 20.37 19.29 3.62
C GLU A 28 20.78 18.29 2.53
N LEU A 29 20.22 17.08 2.55
CA LEU A 29 20.56 16.00 1.63
C LEU A 29 20.29 16.37 0.16
N PHE A 30 19.19 17.07 -0.11
CA PHE A 30 18.80 17.47 -1.45
C PHE A 30 19.23 18.90 -1.80
N SER A 31 19.98 19.59 -0.92
CA SER A 31 20.42 20.98 -1.08
C SER A 31 19.26 21.94 -1.40
N VAL A 32 18.14 21.76 -0.70
CA VAL A 32 16.93 22.57 -0.80
C VAL A 32 16.75 23.38 0.49
N ARG A 33 16.14 24.56 0.41
CA ARG A 33 15.84 25.35 1.63
C ARG A 33 14.81 24.61 2.50
N PRO A 34 14.96 24.58 3.84
CA PRO A 34 14.00 23.93 4.74
C PRO A 34 12.56 24.43 4.56
N ALA A 35 12.39 25.74 4.32
CA ALA A 35 11.07 26.34 4.06
C ALA A 35 10.38 25.74 2.81
N THR A 36 11.16 25.39 1.77
CA THR A 36 10.64 24.79 0.54
C THR A 36 10.23 23.33 0.76
N ILE A 37 11.01 22.56 1.55
CA ILE A 37 10.60 21.21 1.95
C ILE A 37 9.32 21.24 2.78
N GLY A 38 9.21 22.17 3.74
CA GLY A 38 8.00 22.32 4.55
C GLY A 38 6.75 22.70 3.74
N GLU A 39 6.91 23.53 2.71
CA GLU A 39 5.83 23.86 1.78
C GLU A 39 5.40 22.65 0.94
N TRP A 40 6.35 21.86 0.43
CA TRP A 40 6.05 20.64 -0.32
C TRP A 40 5.40 19.58 0.55
N ALA A 41 5.90 19.37 1.77
CA ALA A 41 5.36 18.40 2.70
C ALA A 41 3.89 18.68 3.03
N LYS A 42 3.52 19.96 3.18
CA LYS A 42 2.13 20.39 3.38
C LYS A 42 1.29 20.32 2.11
N LYS A 43 1.84 20.70 0.96
CA LYS A 43 1.10 20.80 -0.31
C LYS A 43 0.78 19.44 -0.93
N TYR A 44 1.61 18.44 -0.67
CA TYR A 44 1.51 17.11 -1.26
C TYR A 44 1.31 16.00 -0.22
N ASP A 45 0.91 16.37 1.00
CA ASP A 45 0.53 15.47 2.09
C ASP A 45 1.60 14.39 2.40
N TRP A 46 2.87 14.80 2.45
CA TRP A 46 3.98 13.86 2.63
C TRP A 46 3.87 13.07 3.94
N GLU A 47 3.37 13.70 5.00
CA GLU A 47 3.19 13.03 6.29
C GLU A 47 2.14 11.92 6.22
N GLU A 48 1.03 12.16 5.54
CA GLU A 48 -0.02 11.15 5.34
C GLU A 48 0.48 10.01 4.45
N LYS A 49 1.17 10.33 3.34
CA LYS A 49 1.78 9.31 2.47
C LYS A 49 2.83 8.49 3.21
N ARG A 50 3.62 9.11 4.07
CA ARG A 50 4.61 8.46 4.93
C ARG A 50 3.94 7.55 5.95
N LEU A 51 2.89 8.03 6.61
CA LEU A 51 2.08 7.22 7.52
C LEU A 51 1.48 6.01 6.81
N ASN A 52 0.92 6.18 5.60
CA ASN A 52 0.34 5.09 4.81
C ASN A 52 1.41 4.10 4.29
N PHE A 53 2.57 4.60 3.84
CA PHE A 53 3.68 3.78 3.39
C PHE A 53 4.24 2.91 4.53
N HIS A 54 4.39 3.51 5.71
CA HIS A 54 4.82 2.81 6.92
C HIS A 54 3.69 2.14 7.71
N ALA A 55 2.43 2.26 7.31
CA ALA A 55 1.36 1.40 7.82
C ALA A 55 1.43 -0.02 7.21
N SER A 56 2.40 -0.28 6.34
CA SER A 56 2.73 -1.60 5.79
C SER A 56 2.89 -2.67 6.89
N PRO A 57 2.51 -3.94 6.62
CA PRO A 57 2.61 -5.07 7.57
C PRO A 57 3.96 -5.19 8.28
N THR A 58 5.05 -4.75 7.63
CA THR A 58 6.41 -4.76 8.17
C THR A 58 6.58 -3.88 9.42
N ILE A 59 6.06 -2.65 9.41
CA ILE A 59 6.20 -1.73 10.56
C ILE A 59 5.26 -2.14 11.68
N ILE A 60 4.07 -2.64 11.33
CA ILE A 60 3.13 -3.22 12.30
C ILE A 60 3.79 -4.40 13.02
N LYS A 61 4.48 -5.27 12.26
CA LYS A 61 5.28 -6.36 12.82
C LYS A 61 6.40 -5.86 13.74
N GLN A 62 7.13 -4.81 13.35
CA GLN A 62 8.17 -4.21 14.19
C GLN A 62 7.61 -3.63 15.50
N LYS A 63 6.47 -2.92 15.45
CA LYS A 63 5.83 -2.39 16.66
C LYS A 63 5.33 -3.50 17.59
N LEU A 64 4.72 -4.56 17.05
CA LEU A 64 4.32 -5.74 17.83
C LEU A 64 5.53 -6.43 18.49
N GLN A 65 6.66 -6.52 17.79
CA GLN A 65 7.89 -7.08 18.34
C GLN A 65 8.47 -6.23 19.48
N ALA A 66 8.52 -4.90 19.31
CA ALA A 66 8.97 -3.99 20.37
C ALA A 66 8.07 -4.09 21.62
N GLU A 67 6.75 -4.17 21.41
CA GLU A 67 5.77 -4.33 22.48
C GLU A 67 5.91 -5.68 23.21
N THR A 68 6.23 -6.75 22.48
CA THR A 68 6.50 -8.07 23.06
C THR A 68 7.72 -8.02 23.99
N ILE A 69 8.82 -7.40 23.55
CA ILE A 69 10.04 -7.23 24.35
C ILE A 69 9.74 -6.41 25.61
N ARG A 70 8.94 -5.36 25.47
CA ARG A 70 8.50 -4.51 26.59
C ARG A 70 7.78 -5.31 27.67
N ILE A 71 6.78 -6.10 27.28
CA ILE A 71 6.04 -6.97 28.20
C ILE A 71 6.96 -8.02 28.84
N MET A 72 7.88 -8.60 28.06
CA MET A 72 8.86 -9.56 28.59
C MET A 72 9.80 -8.96 29.64
N ASN A 73 10.10 -7.66 29.54
CA ASN A 73 10.89 -6.92 30.52
C ASN A 73 10.10 -6.51 31.77
N GLY A 74 8.81 -6.89 31.87
CA GLY A 74 7.94 -6.56 33.00
C GLY A 74 7.30 -5.17 32.92
N GLU A 75 7.43 -4.48 31.79
CA GLU A 75 6.76 -3.22 31.54
C GLU A 75 5.32 -3.44 31.03
N GLY A 76 4.42 -2.50 31.29
CA GLY A 76 3.03 -2.57 30.81
C GLY A 76 2.91 -2.38 29.29
N ALA A 77 1.85 -2.92 28.69
CA ALA A 77 1.55 -2.68 27.28
C ALA A 77 1.18 -1.20 27.03
N THR A 78 1.75 -0.60 25.98
CA THR A 78 1.35 0.69 25.41
C THR A 78 0.09 0.60 24.53
N PHE A 79 -0.18 -0.56 23.92
CA PHE A 79 -1.37 -0.76 23.08
C PHE A 79 -1.93 -2.17 23.16
N SER A 80 -3.21 -2.33 22.82
CA SER A 80 -3.89 -3.63 22.84
C SER A 80 -3.57 -4.43 21.57
N ALA A 81 -2.88 -5.57 21.74
CA ALA A 81 -2.63 -6.51 20.64
C ALA A 81 -3.94 -7.04 20.01
N ASP A 82 -5.00 -7.21 20.79
CA ASP A 82 -6.34 -7.61 20.29
C ASP A 82 -6.96 -6.53 19.38
N ALA A 83 -6.83 -5.26 19.75
CA ALA A 83 -7.31 -4.15 18.92
C ALA A 83 -6.52 -4.06 17.60
N VAL A 84 -5.20 -4.26 17.65
CA VAL A 84 -4.34 -4.29 16.46
C VAL A 84 -4.71 -5.47 15.55
N ALA A 85 -4.96 -6.65 16.10
CA ALA A 85 -5.40 -7.82 15.33
C ALA A 85 -6.73 -7.57 14.60
N LYS A 86 -7.69 -6.90 15.24
CA LYS A 86 -8.97 -6.52 14.63
C LYS A 86 -8.81 -5.50 13.50
N LEU A 87 -7.97 -4.49 13.69
CA LEU A 87 -7.66 -3.50 12.65
C LEU A 87 -6.94 -4.13 11.46
N MET A 88 -5.98 -5.02 11.72
CA MET A 88 -5.27 -5.77 10.67
C MET A 88 -6.21 -6.69 9.88
N ALA A 89 -7.11 -7.40 10.57
CA ALA A 89 -8.14 -8.20 9.90
C ALA A 89 -9.09 -7.35 9.04
N ALA A 90 -9.40 -6.12 9.47
CA ALA A 90 -10.21 -5.18 8.68
C ALA A 90 -9.45 -4.69 7.44
N LEU A 91 -8.17 -4.34 7.57
CA LEU A 91 -7.29 -3.96 6.44
C LEU A 91 -7.11 -5.11 5.44
N ASP A 92 -6.83 -6.32 5.93
CA ASP A 92 -6.72 -7.52 5.10
C ASP A 92 -8.01 -7.81 4.31
N ARG A 93 -9.18 -7.49 4.87
CA ARG A 93 -10.47 -7.64 4.15
C ARG A 93 -10.60 -6.61 3.03
N LEU A 94 -10.14 -5.39 3.25
CA LEU A 94 -10.12 -4.32 2.24
C LEU A 94 -9.12 -4.62 1.11
N ASP A 95 -7.93 -5.15 1.45
CA ASP A 95 -6.88 -5.47 0.47
C ASP A 95 -7.13 -6.78 -0.31
N LYS A 96 -7.77 -7.79 0.30
CA LYS A 96 -8.02 -9.09 -0.35
C LYS A 96 -9.19 -9.09 -1.33
N GLN A 97 -10.00 -8.03 -1.36
CA GLN A 97 -11.00 -7.82 -2.39
C GLN A 97 -10.31 -7.15 -3.59
N ALA A 98 -9.72 -7.98 -4.46
CA ALA A 98 -9.35 -7.51 -5.78
C ALA A 98 -10.65 -7.03 -6.46
N ASP A 99 -10.77 -5.71 -6.62
CA ASP A 99 -11.90 -5.04 -7.23
C ASP A 99 -12.42 -5.86 -8.43
N PRO A 100 -13.71 -6.25 -8.46
CA PRO A 100 -14.28 -7.07 -9.52
C PRO A 100 -14.00 -6.51 -10.92
N ILE A 101 -13.86 -5.18 -11.03
CA ILE A 101 -13.52 -4.52 -12.30
C ILE A 101 -12.08 -4.87 -12.72
N THR A 102 -11.14 -4.92 -11.77
CA THR A 102 -9.75 -5.32 -12.02
C THR A 102 -9.67 -6.81 -12.40
N VAL A 103 -10.39 -7.68 -11.68
CA VAL A 103 -10.46 -9.11 -12.00
C VAL A 103 -11.10 -9.34 -13.39
N TYR A 104 -12.17 -8.62 -13.71
CA TYR A 104 -12.81 -8.69 -15.02
C TYR A 104 -11.86 -8.29 -16.16
N LYS A 105 -11.09 -7.22 -15.99
CA LYS A 105 -10.09 -6.78 -16.99
C LYS A 105 -9.04 -7.85 -17.25
N ILE A 106 -8.47 -8.43 -16.18
CA ILE A 106 -7.44 -9.48 -16.29
C ILE A 106 -8.01 -10.73 -16.99
N LEU A 107 -9.21 -11.16 -16.62
CA LEU A 107 -9.85 -12.32 -17.26
C LEU A 107 -10.18 -12.07 -18.73
N THR A 108 -10.57 -10.84 -19.09
CA THR A 108 -10.82 -10.47 -20.48
C THR A 108 -9.53 -10.45 -21.30
N GLU A 109 -8.44 -9.95 -20.74
CA GLU A 109 -7.11 -9.98 -21.37
C GLU A 109 -6.60 -11.42 -21.55
N LEU A 110 -6.83 -12.27 -20.55
CA LEU A 110 -6.54 -13.71 -20.63
C LEU A 110 -7.36 -14.40 -21.71
N ASP A 111 -8.68 -14.17 -21.76
CA ASP A 111 -9.56 -14.72 -22.78
C ASP A 111 -9.12 -14.27 -24.19
N TYR A 112 -8.73 -13.00 -24.33
CA TYR A 112 -8.20 -12.48 -25.57
C TYR A 112 -6.89 -13.17 -25.97
N PHE A 113 -5.95 -13.34 -25.04
CA PHE A 113 -4.70 -14.07 -25.28
C PHE A 113 -4.95 -15.52 -25.73
N ILE A 114 -5.82 -16.24 -25.03
CA ILE A 114 -6.17 -17.62 -25.39
C ILE A 114 -6.83 -17.66 -26.77
N SER A 115 -7.70 -16.70 -27.09
CA SER A 115 -8.38 -16.65 -28.39
C SER A 115 -7.44 -16.49 -29.59
N GLN A 116 -6.24 -15.93 -29.39
CA GLN A 116 -5.21 -15.84 -30.44
C GLN A 116 -4.54 -17.18 -30.72
N ILE A 117 -4.58 -18.13 -29.78
CA ILE A 117 -3.93 -19.45 -29.85
C ILE A 117 -4.96 -20.53 -30.19
N ASP A 118 -6.06 -20.56 -29.44
CA ASP A 118 -7.17 -21.50 -29.57
C ASP A 118 -8.51 -20.81 -29.27
N PRO A 119 -9.22 -20.34 -30.31
CA PRO A 119 -10.52 -19.67 -30.16
C PRO A 119 -11.60 -20.54 -29.52
N GLU A 120 -11.56 -21.85 -29.74
CA GLU A 120 -12.61 -22.77 -29.31
C GLU A 120 -12.44 -23.12 -27.83
N PHE A 121 -11.20 -23.23 -27.37
CA PHE A 121 -10.86 -23.33 -25.96
C PHE A 121 -11.16 -22.02 -25.20
N ALA A 122 -10.83 -20.85 -25.78
CA ALA A 122 -11.16 -19.55 -25.19
C ALA A 122 -12.66 -19.44 -24.87
N ARG A 123 -13.52 -19.86 -25.80
CA ARG A 123 -14.98 -19.85 -25.61
C ARG A 123 -15.44 -20.71 -24.44
N GLN A 124 -14.78 -21.84 -24.20
CA GLN A 124 -15.06 -22.72 -23.06
C GLN A 124 -14.63 -22.05 -21.75
N CYS A 125 -13.45 -21.43 -21.72
CA CYS A 125 -12.90 -20.72 -20.57
C CYS A 125 -13.73 -19.50 -20.17
N THR A 126 -14.20 -18.69 -21.12
CA THR A 126 -15.00 -17.48 -20.85
C THR A 126 -16.25 -17.78 -20.01
N LYS A 127 -16.85 -18.97 -20.17
CA LYS A 127 -17.99 -19.41 -19.35
C LYS A 127 -17.60 -19.54 -17.88
N PHE A 128 -16.48 -20.19 -17.59
CA PHE A 128 -15.98 -20.38 -16.23
C PHE A 128 -15.48 -19.06 -15.63
N HIS A 129 -14.84 -18.20 -16.42
CA HIS A 129 -14.41 -16.87 -15.98
C HIS A 129 -15.59 -15.98 -15.55
N LYS A 130 -16.71 -16.01 -16.29
CA LYS A 130 -17.95 -15.31 -15.90
C LYS A 130 -18.53 -15.84 -14.59
N GLN A 131 -18.55 -17.16 -14.41
CA GLN A 131 -19.03 -17.78 -13.15
C GLN A 131 -18.13 -17.43 -11.97
N PHE A 132 -16.82 -17.44 -12.16
CA PHE A 132 -15.86 -17.03 -11.14
C PHE A 132 -16.02 -15.56 -10.75
N LEU A 133 -16.25 -14.67 -11.72
CA LEU A 133 -16.50 -13.26 -11.45
C LEU A 133 -17.80 -13.05 -10.67
N GLN A 134 -18.87 -13.75 -11.03
CA GLN A 134 -20.14 -13.71 -10.29
C GLN A 134 -19.98 -14.22 -8.85
N HIS A 135 -19.23 -15.29 -8.66
CA HIS A 135 -18.91 -15.82 -7.33
C HIS A 135 -18.11 -14.80 -6.50
N LYS A 136 -17.14 -14.11 -7.11
CA LYS A 136 -16.37 -13.04 -6.47
C LYS A 136 -17.25 -11.87 -6.04
N ILE A 137 -18.08 -11.34 -6.93
CA ILE A 137 -19.02 -10.24 -6.65
C ILE A 137 -20.00 -10.62 -5.54
N SER A 138 -20.50 -11.86 -5.54
CA SER A 138 -21.44 -12.33 -4.50
C SER A 138 -20.79 -12.50 -3.13
N ASN A 139 -19.47 -12.69 -3.06
CA ASN A 139 -18.72 -12.78 -1.80
C ASN A 139 -18.27 -11.40 -1.28
N GLU A 140 -18.54 -10.32 -2.02
CA GLU A 140 -18.27 -8.93 -1.61
C GLU A 140 -19.49 -8.24 -0.99
N GLN A 141 -20.69 -8.83 -1.08
CA GLN A 141 -21.90 -8.41 -0.36
C GLN A 141 -21.94 -8.97 1.07
#